data_AF-A0A3C2AAY1-F1
#
_entry.id   AF-A0A3C2AAY1-F1
#
_cell.length_a   1.000
_cell.length_b   1.000
_cell.length_c   1.000
_cell.angle_alpha   90.00
_cell.angle_beta   90.00
_cell.angle_gamma   90.00
#
_symmetry.space_group_name_H-M   'P 1'
#
loop_
_entity.id
_entity.type
_entity.pdbx_description
1 polymer ?
#
loop_
_entity_poly.entity_id
_entity_poly.type
_entity_poly.pdbx_seq_one_letter_code
_entity_poly.pdbx_strand_id
1 'polypeptide(L)'
;METQGNILAAAAQPNETACGNAQTGGYFINSFFGALHKETSYLYEEEPNWQAVLDRTMESATYKTDRLSGCTPQHGIYKMK
;
A
#
# COMPACT_ATOMS: atom_id res chain seq x y z
N MET A 1 -8.89 -18.35 -20.05
CA MET A 1 -8.42 -17.78 -18.78
C MET A 1 -8.13 -16.31 -19.05
N GLU A 2 -9.10 -15.44 -18.79
CA GLU A 2 -8.84 -14.01 -18.80
C GLU A 2 -8.14 -13.66 -17.50
N THR A 3 -6.84 -13.40 -17.53
CA THR A 3 -6.18 -12.73 -16.42
C THR A 3 -6.74 -11.32 -16.38
N GLN A 4 -7.71 -11.05 -15.51
CA GLN A 4 -8.08 -9.68 -15.15
C GLN A 4 -6.98 -9.14 -14.21
N GLY A 5 -5.76 -9.02 -14.73
CA GLY A 5 -4.56 -8.67 -13.96
C GLY A 5 -4.46 -7.19 -13.61
N ASN A 6 -5.59 -6.47 -13.58
CA ASN A 6 -5.58 -5.02 -13.41
C ASN A 6 -5.76 -4.67 -11.94
N ILE A 7 -4.63 -4.48 -11.25
CA ILE A 7 -4.59 -3.85 -9.94
C ILE A 7 -4.29 -2.37 -10.15
N LEU A 8 -5.22 -1.51 -9.75
CA LEU A 8 -4.95 -0.07 -9.61
C LEU A 8 -4.97 0.28 -8.14
N ALA A 9 -3.91 0.90 -7.64
CA ALA A 9 -3.82 1.39 -6.27
C ALA A 9 -3.35 2.85 -6.26
N ALA A 10 -3.92 3.63 -5.34
CA ALA A 10 -3.58 5.02 -5.12
C ALA A 10 -3.27 5.25 -3.63
N ALA A 11 -2.26 6.08 -3.38
CA ALA A 11 -1.73 6.34 -2.03
C ALA A 11 -2.66 7.16 -1.13
N ALA A 12 -3.67 7.81 -1.69
CA ALA A 12 -4.54 8.75 -1.00
C ALA A 12 -5.91 8.76 -1.70
N GLN A 13 -6.97 8.98 -0.93
CA GLN A 13 -8.30 9.21 -1.47
C GLN A 13 -8.46 10.64 -2.02
N PRO A 14 -9.52 10.92 -2.80
CA PRO A 14 -9.85 12.29 -3.18
C PRO A 14 -9.91 13.20 -1.95
N ASN A 15 -9.26 14.36 -2.04
CA ASN A 15 -9.10 15.35 -0.96
C ASN A 15 -8.09 15.01 0.14
N GLU A 16 -7.29 13.95 -0.02
CA GLU A 16 -6.15 13.65 0.85
C GLU A 16 -4.81 13.92 0.15
N THR A 17 -3.75 14.08 0.95
CA THR A 17 -2.39 14.33 0.44
C THR A 17 -1.56 13.05 0.46
N ALA A 18 -0.87 12.78 -0.65
CA ALA A 18 0.12 11.71 -0.70
C ALA A 18 1.41 12.13 0.05
N CYS A 19 1.63 11.58 1.24
CA CYS A 19 2.74 11.97 2.11
C CYS A 19 3.96 11.05 2.02
N GLY A 20 5.09 11.60 2.42
CA GLY A 20 6.38 10.94 2.51
C GLY A 20 7.36 11.78 3.30
N ASN A 21 8.58 11.28 3.46
CA ASN A 21 9.68 12.09 3.97
C ASN A 21 10.90 11.99 3.05
N ALA A 22 11.83 12.95 3.20
CA ALA A 22 13.01 13.04 2.35
C ALA A 22 13.98 11.85 2.48
N GLN A 23 13.90 11.08 3.57
CA GLN A 23 14.84 9.99 3.88
C GLN A 23 14.35 8.62 3.41
N THR A 24 13.05 8.37 3.49
CA THR A 24 12.41 7.06 3.31
C THR A 24 11.40 7.05 2.16
N GLY A 25 11.20 8.19 1.50
CA GLY A 25 10.30 8.33 0.35
C GLY A 25 8.82 8.39 0.73
N GLY A 26 7.96 8.08 -0.24
CA GLY A 26 6.52 8.04 -0.05
C GLY A 26 6.09 6.89 0.87
N TYR A 27 5.25 7.19 1.86
CA TYR A 27 4.86 6.19 2.86
C TYR A 27 4.08 5.03 2.26
N PHE A 28 3.26 5.29 1.25
CA PHE A 28 2.55 4.25 0.50
C PHE A 28 3.50 3.24 -0.15
N ILE A 29 4.47 3.71 -0.94
CA ILE A 29 5.41 2.84 -1.66
C ILE A 29 6.30 2.04 -0.70
N ASN A 30 6.76 2.69 0.36
CA ASN A 30 7.55 2.00 1.39
C ASN A 30 6.72 0.91 2.09
N SER A 31 5.46 1.21 2.45
CA SER A 31 4.53 0.22 3.00
C SER A 31 4.23 -0.92 2.02
N PHE A 32 4.10 -0.62 0.72
CA PHE A 32 3.87 -1.62 -0.32
C PHE A 32 5.01 -2.63 -0.41
N PHE A 33 6.26 -2.17 -0.50
CA PHE A 33 7.41 -3.08 -0.54
C PHE A 33 7.56 -3.88 0.75
N GLY A 34 7.26 -3.29 1.91
CA GLY A 34 7.24 -4.02 3.19
C GLY A 34 6.17 -5.12 3.24
N ALA A 35 4.97 -4.84 2.74
CA ALA A 35 3.88 -5.81 2.68
C ALA A 35 4.17 -6.94 1.67
N LEU A 36 4.68 -6.59 0.48
CA LEU A 36 5.06 -7.55 -0.55
C LEU A 36 6.20 -8.45 -0.08
N HIS A 37 7.22 -7.87 0.56
CA HIS A 37 8.30 -8.66 1.13
C HIS A 37 7.79 -9.66 2.16
N LYS A 38 6.91 -9.24 3.09
CA LYS A 38 6.29 -10.16 4.04
C LYS A 38 5.52 -11.27 3.34
N GLU A 39 4.64 -10.93 2.41
CA GLU A 39 3.81 -11.91 1.69
C GLU A 39 4.69 -12.93 0.98
N THR A 40 5.70 -12.48 0.24
CA THR A 40 6.58 -13.37 -0.56
C THR A 40 7.58 -14.15 0.28
N SER A 41 7.94 -13.67 1.48
CA SER A 41 9.00 -14.29 2.30
C SER A 41 8.70 -15.72 2.79
N TYR A 42 7.42 -16.12 2.82
CA TYR A 42 6.98 -17.44 3.26
C TYR A 42 6.37 -18.30 2.15
N LEU A 43 6.29 -17.79 0.91
CA LEU A 43 5.76 -18.54 -0.22
C LEU A 43 6.87 -19.40 -0.82
N TYR A 44 6.58 -20.69 -1.02
CA TYR A 44 7.50 -21.61 -1.69
C TYR A 44 7.11 -21.80 -3.16
N GLU A 45 5.86 -22.19 -3.42
CA GLU A 45 5.28 -22.36 -4.77
C GLU A 45 3.89 -21.68 -4.91
N GLU A 46 3.43 -21.01 -3.85
CA GLU A 46 2.12 -20.37 -3.80
C GLU A 46 2.16 -18.96 -4.41
N GLU A 47 1.05 -18.56 -5.04
CA GLU A 47 0.87 -17.21 -5.55
C GLU A 47 0.60 -16.22 -4.39
N PRO A 48 1.18 -15.01 -4.42
CA PRO A 48 0.96 -14.02 -3.38
C PRO A 48 -0.49 -13.54 -3.35
N ASN A 49 -1.02 -13.37 -2.14
CA ASN A 49 -2.33 -12.79 -1.95
C ASN A 49 -2.27 -11.27 -2.11
N TRP A 50 -2.55 -10.78 -3.33
CA TRP A 50 -2.54 -9.35 -3.66
C TRP A 50 -3.48 -8.50 -2.79
N GLN A 51 -4.64 -9.04 -2.43
CA GLN A 51 -5.57 -8.40 -1.51
C GLN A 51 -4.89 -8.16 -0.15
N ALA A 52 -4.25 -9.19 0.41
CA ALA A 52 -3.55 -9.09 1.69
C ALA A 52 -2.34 -8.14 1.63
N VAL A 53 -1.63 -8.09 0.50
CA VAL A 53 -0.54 -7.11 0.28
C VAL A 53 -1.08 -5.69 0.31
N LEU A 54 -2.16 -5.41 -0.43
CA LEU A 54 -2.75 -4.08 -0.54
C LEU A 54 -3.40 -3.63 0.77
N ASP A 55 -4.12 -4.51 1.47
CA ASP A 55 -4.73 -4.19 2.77
C ASP A 55 -3.66 -3.80 3.80
N ARG A 56 -2.58 -4.58 3.92
CA ARG A 56 -1.45 -4.25 4.80
C ARG A 56 -0.72 -2.98 4.38
N THR A 57 -0.66 -2.70 3.07
CA THR A 57 -0.08 -1.48 2.53
C THR A 57 -0.85 -0.26 3.02
N MET A 58 -2.19 -0.30 2.91
CA MET A 58 -3.06 0.79 3.34
C MET A 58 -2.99 0.98 4.86
N GLU A 59 -3.13 -0.10 5.64
CA GLU A 59 -3.03 -0.04 7.10
C GLU A 59 -1.70 0.59 7.56
N SER A 60 -0.59 0.15 6.97
CA SER A 60 0.73 0.67 7.31
C SER A 60 0.92 2.13 6.89
N ALA A 61 0.39 2.54 5.73
CA ALA A 61 0.45 3.92 5.27
C ALA A 61 -0.41 4.86 6.13
N THR A 62 -1.63 4.44 6.48
CA THR A 62 -2.50 5.18 7.40
C THR A 62 -1.84 5.31 8.77
N TYR A 63 -1.31 4.23 9.34
CA TYR A 63 -0.61 4.27 10.63
C TYR A 63 0.58 5.24 10.63
N LYS A 64 1.40 5.25 9.56
CA LYS A 64 2.54 6.16 9.42
C LYS A 64 2.12 7.63 9.34
N THR A 65 0.90 7.91 8.88
CA THR A 65 0.41 9.27 8.59
C THR A 65 -0.53 9.83 9.63
N ASP A 66 -1.20 8.97 10.41
CA ASP A 66 -2.11 9.33 11.50
C ASP A 66 -1.49 10.26 12.55
N ARG A 67 -0.16 10.17 12.73
CA ARG A 67 0.58 10.96 13.74
C ARG A 67 1.55 11.98 13.14
N LEU A 68 1.49 12.21 11.84
CA LEU A 68 2.39 13.15 11.18
C LEU A 68 1.84 14.59 11.24
N SER A 69 2.63 15.48 11.84
CA SER A 69 2.35 16.91 11.78
C SER A 69 2.48 17.41 10.33
N GLY A 70 1.43 18.06 9.82
CA GLY A 70 1.41 18.62 8.47
C GLY A 70 1.02 17.65 7.35
N CYS A 71 0.55 16.45 7.69
CA CYS A 71 0.00 15.49 6.74
C CYS A 71 -1.42 15.09 7.19
N THR A 72 -2.37 15.07 6.26
CA THR A 72 -3.66 14.40 6.51
C THR A 72 -3.42 12.89 6.56
N PRO A 73 -4.07 12.14 7.46
CA PRO A 73 -4.03 10.67 7.40
C PRO A 73 -4.32 10.18 5.98
N GLN A 74 -3.49 9.26 5.49
CA GLN A 74 -3.59 8.72 4.15
C GLN A 74 -4.41 7.44 4.16
N HIS A 75 -5.60 7.48 3.55
CA HIS A 75 -6.41 6.31 3.32
C HIS A 75 -6.28 5.93 1.86
N GLY A 76 -5.29 5.10 1.54
CA GLY A 76 -5.13 4.64 0.17
C GLY A 76 -6.34 3.80 -0.29
N ILE A 77 -6.52 3.74 -1.61
CA ILE A 77 -7.63 3.03 -2.25
C ILE A 77 -7.08 2.14 -3.36
N TYR A 78 -7.65 0.96 -3.54
CA TYR A 78 -7.32 0.11 -4.67
C TYR A 78 -8.57 -0.49 -5.29
N LYS A 79 -8.42 -0.91 -6.55
CA LYS A 79 -9.41 -1.65 -7.31
C LYS A 79 -8.72 -2.81 -7.98
N MET A 80 -9.25 -4.00 -7.73
CA MET A 80 -8.95 -5.20 -8.50
C MET A 80 -10.19 -5.50 -9.34
N LYS A 81 -10.00 -5.73 -10.63
CA LYS A 81 -11.04 -6.20 -11.53
C LYS A 81 -10.70 -7.62 -11.89
#